data_AF-A0A8C6MNB5-F1
#
_entry.id   AF-A0A8C6MNB5-F1
#
_cell.length_a   1.000
_cell.length_b   1.000
_cell.length_c   1.000
_cell.angle_alpha   90.00
_cell.angle_beta   90.00
_cell.angle_gamma   90.00
#
_symmetry.space_group_name_H-M   'P 1'
#
loop_
_entity.id
_entity.type
_entity.pdbx_description
1 polymer ?
#
loop_
_entity_poly.entity_id
_entity_poly.type
_entity_poly.pdbx_seq_one_letter_code
_entity_poly.pdbx_strand_id
1 'polypeptide(L)'
;MGARPSRRQMTEARRLALTKLPPELLVQVLSHVPPRALVTRCRPVCRAWRDLVDGPSIWLLQLARDRSAEGRALYALAQRCPADGNRHEEFPFCALARFCLRAPFSRNLIHNSCGEQGFRGWEVEHGGNGWAVEKNLTLVPGAPSQTCFVTSFEWCSKRQLVDLVKEGVWQELLDSGQIEICVADWWGARENCGCIYRLRVRLLDEYENEVVKFSASPNPVLQWTERSCRQVSHVFTNFGKGIRYVSFEQYGRDTRSWVGHYGALVTHSSVRVRIRLS
;
A
#
# COMPACT_ATOMS: atom_id res chain seq x y z
N MET A 1 -48.08 36.42 -39.45
CA MET A 1 -47.63 36.73 -38.08
C MET A 1 -46.97 35.48 -37.50
N GLY A 2 -45.66 35.34 -37.67
CA GLY A 2 -44.90 34.23 -37.07
C GLY A 2 -44.50 34.61 -35.66
N ALA A 3 -45.09 33.97 -34.66
CA ALA A 3 -44.70 34.15 -33.27
C ALA A 3 -43.25 33.65 -33.11
N ARG A 4 -42.31 34.57 -32.82
CA ARG A 4 -40.97 34.18 -32.39
C ARG A 4 -41.07 33.43 -31.06
N PRO A 5 -40.48 32.24 -30.92
CA PRO A 5 -40.48 31.53 -29.66
C PRO A 5 -39.77 32.39 -28.60
N SER A 6 -40.31 32.42 -27.38
CA SER A 6 -39.74 33.21 -26.31
C SER A 6 -38.33 32.72 -25.95
N ARG A 7 -37.45 33.63 -25.52
CA ARG A 7 -36.06 33.34 -25.11
C ARG A 7 -35.94 32.25 -24.02
N ARG A 8 -37.04 31.95 -23.32
CA ARG A 8 -37.16 30.85 -22.33
C ARG A 8 -37.30 29.47 -22.99
N GLN A 9 -37.96 29.34 -24.14
CA GLN A 9 -38.09 28.06 -24.86
C GLN A 9 -36.77 27.63 -25.52
N MET A 10 -35.91 28.58 -25.90
CA MET A 10 -34.56 28.29 -26.41
C MET A 10 -33.58 27.78 -25.35
N THR A 11 -33.83 28.04 -24.06
CA THR A 11 -32.92 27.64 -22.97
C THR A 11 -33.16 26.22 -22.45
N GLU A 12 -34.34 25.65 -22.72
CA GLU A 12 -34.70 24.29 -22.31
C GLU A 12 -34.25 23.22 -23.31
N ALA A 13 -34.12 23.58 -24.60
CA ALA A 13 -33.73 22.70 -25.70
C ALA A 13 -32.25 22.24 -25.69
N ARG A 14 -31.44 22.61 -24.68
CA ARG A 14 -30.00 22.27 -24.64
C ARG A 14 -29.51 21.69 -23.32
N ARG A 15 -30.40 21.15 -22.50
CA ARG A 15 -30.02 20.27 -21.39
C ARG A 15 -30.24 18.82 -21.83
N LEU A 16 -29.23 18.24 -22.48
CA LEU A 16 -29.13 16.78 -22.58
C LEU A 16 -29.10 16.25 -21.14
N ALA A 17 -30.20 15.62 -20.71
CA ALA A 17 -30.20 14.92 -19.45
C ALA A 17 -29.19 13.78 -19.55
N LEU A 18 -28.15 13.78 -18.71
CA LEU A 18 -27.13 12.72 -18.66
C LEU A 18 -27.74 11.33 -18.52
N THR A 19 -28.94 11.24 -17.95
CA THR A 19 -29.75 10.02 -17.80
C THR A 19 -30.31 9.48 -19.13
N LYS A 20 -30.29 10.25 -20.21
CA LYS A 20 -30.71 9.86 -21.56
C LYS A 20 -29.54 9.49 -22.48
N LEU A 21 -28.30 9.59 -21.99
CA LEU A 21 -27.14 9.14 -22.77
C LEU A 21 -27.12 7.61 -22.88
N PRO A 22 -26.67 7.07 -24.02
CA PRO A 22 -26.28 5.67 -24.12
C PRO A 22 -25.27 5.28 -23.01
N PRO A 23 -25.34 4.06 -22.47
CA PRO A 23 -24.43 3.59 -21.41
C PRO A 23 -22.95 3.80 -21.73
N GLU A 24 -22.56 3.64 -23.00
CA GLU A 24 -21.17 3.76 -23.46
C GLU A 24 -20.67 5.20 -23.31
N LEU A 25 -21.49 6.19 -23.67
CA LEU A 25 -21.15 7.61 -23.51
C LEU A 25 -21.15 8.01 -22.04
N LEU A 26 -22.04 7.44 -21.24
CA LEU A 26 -22.05 7.67 -19.80
C LEU A 26 -20.79 7.12 -19.13
N VAL A 27 -20.31 5.94 -19.53
CA VAL A 27 -19.02 5.38 -19.08
C VAL A 27 -17.85 6.30 -19.46
N GLN A 28 -17.84 6.84 -20.68
CA GLN A 28 -16.81 7.81 -21.09
C GLN A 28 -16.83 9.07 -20.21
N VAL A 29 -18.00 9.65 -19.95
CA VAL A 29 -18.13 10.81 -19.07
C VAL A 29 -17.69 10.48 -17.63
N LEU A 30 -18.20 9.40 -17.06
CA LEU A 30 -17.93 9.02 -15.67
C LEU A 30 -16.46 8.64 -15.45
N SER A 31 -15.80 8.04 -16.44
CA SER A 31 -14.38 7.70 -16.32
C SER A 31 -13.49 8.94 -16.07
N HIS A 32 -13.93 10.16 -16.39
CA HIS A 32 -13.18 11.39 -16.06
C HIS A 32 -13.35 11.84 -14.60
N VAL A 33 -14.27 11.24 -13.84
CA VAL A 33 -14.54 11.59 -12.46
C VAL A 33 -13.56 10.86 -11.53
N PRO A 34 -12.94 11.53 -10.53
CA PRO A 34 -12.01 10.88 -9.61
C PRO A 34 -12.61 9.66 -8.92
N PRO A 35 -11.82 8.57 -8.67
CA PRO A 35 -12.30 7.32 -8.07
C PRO A 35 -13.20 7.48 -6.84
N ARG A 36 -12.80 8.33 -5.88
CA ARG A 36 -13.57 8.57 -4.65
C ARG A 36 -14.93 9.21 -4.93
N ALA A 37 -15.01 10.13 -5.89
CA ALA A 37 -16.26 10.78 -6.26
C ALA A 37 -17.20 9.84 -7.02
N LEU A 38 -16.66 8.92 -7.82
CA LEU A 38 -17.46 7.87 -8.47
C LEU A 38 -18.24 7.05 -7.42
N VAL A 39 -17.55 6.59 -6.38
CA VAL A 39 -18.18 5.78 -5.34
C VAL A 39 -19.11 6.58 -4.43
N THR A 40 -18.69 7.78 -4.00
CA THR A 40 -19.43 8.53 -2.97
C THR A 40 -20.53 9.42 -3.53
N ARG A 41 -20.43 9.85 -4.79
CA ARG A 41 -21.34 10.83 -5.40
C ARG A 41 -22.04 10.32 -6.64
N CYS A 42 -21.37 9.53 -7.49
CA CYS A 42 -21.99 9.02 -8.73
C CYS A 42 -22.81 7.74 -8.48
N ARG A 43 -22.26 6.77 -7.74
CA ARG A 43 -22.93 5.51 -7.39
C ARG A 43 -24.34 5.67 -6.78
N PRO A 44 -24.63 6.65 -5.89
CA PRO A 44 -25.97 6.81 -5.33
C PRO A 44 -26.97 7.54 -6.25
N VAL A 45 -26.56 8.08 -7.41
CA VAL A 45 -27.43 8.90 -8.27
C VAL A 45 -28.64 8.11 -8.78
N CYS A 46 -28.40 6.93 -9.37
CA CYS A 46 -29.45 6.02 -9.84
C CYS A 46 -28.90 4.61 -10.04
N ARG A 47 -29.78 3.63 -10.34
CA ARG A 47 -29.38 2.23 -10.56
C ARG A 47 -28.40 2.09 -11.73
N ALA A 48 -28.67 2.72 -12.87
CA ALA A 48 -27.77 2.67 -14.03
C ALA A 48 -26.35 3.18 -13.70
N TRP A 49 -26.22 4.26 -12.92
CA TRP A 49 -24.90 4.76 -12.51
C TRP A 49 -24.20 3.81 -11.54
N ARG A 50 -24.96 3.19 -10.64
CA ARG A 50 -24.43 2.17 -9.74
C ARG A 50 -23.87 0.98 -10.52
N ASP A 51 -24.64 0.45 -11.46
CA ASP A 51 -24.24 -0.73 -12.25
C ASP A 51 -22.94 -0.45 -13.03
N LEU A 52 -22.80 0.77 -13.58
CA LEU A 52 -21.57 1.19 -14.27
C LEU A 52 -20.38 1.39 -13.32
N VAL A 53 -20.59 1.96 -12.13
CA VAL A 53 -19.54 2.17 -11.12
C VAL A 53 -19.07 0.85 -10.51
N ASP A 54 -19.99 -0.10 -10.33
CA ASP A 54 -19.68 -1.42 -9.76
C ASP A 54 -19.02 -2.33 -10.81
N GLY A 55 -19.28 -2.10 -12.10
CA GLY A 55 -18.65 -2.78 -13.23
C GLY A 55 -17.22 -2.29 -13.55
N PRO A 56 -16.47 -3.03 -14.39
CA PRO A 56 -15.04 -2.77 -14.65
C PRO A 56 -14.77 -1.63 -15.66
N SER A 57 -15.72 -1.31 -16.54
CA SER A 57 -15.48 -0.49 -17.75
C SER A 57 -14.99 0.93 -17.44
N ILE A 58 -15.56 1.59 -16.43
CA ILE A 58 -15.13 2.94 -16.02
C ILE A 58 -13.67 2.91 -15.56
N TRP A 59 -13.32 1.92 -14.75
CA TRP A 59 -11.99 1.77 -14.14
C TRP A 59 -10.92 1.41 -15.17
N LEU A 60 -11.26 0.52 -16.13
CA LEU A 60 -10.37 0.23 -17.26
C LEU A 60 -10.05 1.47 -18.08
N LEU A 61 -11.06 2.32 -18.36
CA LEU A 61 -10.82 3.59 -19.06
C LEU A 61 -9.97 4.57 -18.25
N GLN A 62 -10.08 4.56 -16.92
CA GLN A 62 -9.19 5.35 -16.07
C GLN A 62 -7.74 4.87 -16.17
N LEU A 63 -7.52 3.55 -16.10
CA LEU A 63 -6.18 2.98 -16.28
C LEU A 63 -5.61 3.27 -17.68
N ALA A 64 -6.44 3.18 -18.73
CA ALA A 64 -6.02 3.44 -20.11
C ALA A 64 -5.54 4.89 -20.36
N ARG A 65 -5.95 5.84 -19.51
CA ARG A 65 -5.56 7.25 -19.61
C ARG A 65 -4.19 7.53 -19.04
N ASP A 66 -3.66 6.67 -18.18
CA ASP A 66 -2.30 6.81 -17.69
C ASP A 66 -1.31 6.50 -18.83
N ARG A 67 -0.64 7.55 -19.30
CA ARG A 67 0.34 7.48 -20.39
C ARG A 67 1.77 7.23 -19.90
N SER A 68 1.98 6.98 -18.61
CA SER A 68 3.27 6.49 -18.11
C SER A 68 3.57 5.08 -18.63
N ALA A 69 4.83 4.63 -18.51
CA ALA A 69 5.19 3.27 -18.89
C ALA A 69 4.50 2.25 -17.97
N GLU A 70 4.45 2.56 -16.68
CA GLU A 70 3.78 1.82 -15.62
C GLU A 70 2.27 1.73 -15.85
N GLY A 71 1.63 2.85 -16.20
CA GLY A 71 0.21 2.91 -16.52
C GLY A 71 -0.17 2.05 -17.72
N ARG A 72 0.62 2.11 -18.79
CA ARG A 72 0.44 1.24 -19.97
C ARG A 72 0.63 -0.23 -19.64
N ALA A 73 1.66 -0.57 -18.87
CA ALA A 73 1.93 -1.95 -18.46
C ALA A 73 0.80 -2.49 -17.56
N LEU A 74 0.32 -1.68 -16.62
CA LEU A 74 -0.81 -2.01 -15.77
C LEU A 74 -2.09 -2.23 -16.58
N TYR A 75 -2.38 -1.34 -17.51
CA TYR A 75 -3.56 -1.47 -18.36
C TYR A 75 -3.52 -2.76 -19.19
N ALA A 76 -2.37 -3.08 -19.78
CA ALA A 76 -2.18 -4.34 -20.51
C ALA A 76 -2.35 -5.57 -19.60
N LEU A 77 -1.83 -5.52 -18.37
CA LEU A 77 -2.01 -6.56 -17.36
C LEU A 77 -3.47 -6.70 -16.93
N ALA A 78 -4.19 -5.59 -16.74
CA ALA A 78 -5.61 -5.60 -16.38
C ALA A 78 -6.49 -6.26 -17.46
N GLN A 79 -6.11 -6.14 -18.73
CA GLN A 79 -6.79 -6.83 -19.83
C GLN A 79 -6.45 -8.33 -19.89
N ARG A 80 -5.19 -8.70 -19.64
CA ARG A 80 -4.71 -10.09 -19.70
C ARG A 80 -5.07 -10.93 -18.47
N CYS A 81 -5.12 -10.29 -17.32
CA CYS A 81 -5.32 -10.88 -16.01
C CYS A 81 -6.56 -10.23 -15.37
N PRO A 82 -7.77 -10.42 -15.95
CA PRO A 82 -8.99 -9.89 -15.37
C PRO A 82 -9.21 -10.53 -14.00
N ALA A 83 -9.71 -9.76 -13.04
CA ALA A 83 -10.04 -10.30 -11.74
C ALA A 83 -11.19 -11.29 -11.84
N ASP A 84 -11.10 -12.42 -11.13
CA ASP A 84 -12.20 -13.37 -11.04
C ASP A 84 -13.41 -12.73 -10.32
N GLY A 85 -14.54 -12.67 -11.03
CA GLY A 85 -15.79 -12.13 -10.52
C GLY A 85 -16.38 -12.96 -9.37
N ASN A 86 -16.01 -14.23 -9.20
CA ASN A 86 -16.58 -15.05 -8.12
C ASN A 86 -16.09 -14.66 -6.70
N ARG A 87 -15.12 -13.75 -6.57
CA ARG A 87 -14.62 -13.25 -5.27
C ARG A 87 -15.35 -12.00 -4.76
N HIS A 88 -16.53 -11.70 -5.30
CA HIS A 88 -17.35 -10.54 -4.92
C HIS A 88 -17.80 -10.55 -3.45
N GLU A 89 -17.82 -11.70 -2.77
CA GLU A 89 -18.29 -11.77 -1.37
C GLU A 89 -17.35 -11.09 -0.37
N GLU A 90 -16.05 -10.99 -0.68
CA GLU A 90 -15.06 -10.45 0.26
C GLU A 90 -15.01 -8.90 0.24
N PHE A 91 -15.38 -8.26 -0.88
CA PHE A 91 -15.20 -6.82 -1.07
C PHE A 91 -16.39 -6.12 -1.73
N PRO A 92 -16.75 -4.91 -1.29
CA PRO A 92 -17.94 -4.19 -1.79
C PRO A 92 -17.80 -3.63 -3.21
N PHE A 93 -16.59 -3.66 -3.79
CA PHE A 93 -16.29 -3.15 -5.13
C PHE A 93 -15.46 -4.15 -5.91
N CYS A 94 -15.56 -4.13 -7.24
CA CYS A 94 -14.71 -4.94 -8.09
C CYS A 94 -13.22 -4.60 -7.89
N ALA A 95 -12.34 -5.55 -8.25
CA ALA A 95 -10.89 -5.43 -8.08
C ALA A 95 -10.30 -4.14 -8.67
N LEU A 96 -10.71 -3.76 -9.87
CA LEU A 96 -10.21 -2.56 -10.57
C LEU A 96 -10.64 -1.27 -9.86
N ALA A 97 -11.88 -1.21 -9.39
CA ALA A 97 -12.37 -0.11 -8.57
C ALA A 97 -11.53 0.04 -7.31
N ARG A 98 -11.33 -1.08 -6.59
CA ARG A 98 -10.50 -1.11 -5.38
C ARG A 98 -9.07 -0.67 -5.67
N PHE A 99 -8.46 -1.16 -6.75
CA PHE A 99 -7.12 -0.73 -7.18
C PHE A 99 -7.07 0.78 -7.37
N CYS A 100 -8.00 1.36 -8.14
CA CYS A 100 -8.04 2.80 -8.42
C CYS A 100 -8.30 3.63 -7.16
N LEU A 101 -9.11 3.13 -6.22
CA LEU A 101 -9.43 3.80 -4.96
C LEU A 101 -8.26 3.78 -3.96
N ARG A 102 -7.53 2.66 -3.92
CA ARG A 102 -6.45 2.42 -2.95
C ARG A 102 -5.08 2.85 -3.45
N ALA A 103 -4.91 2.93 -4.77
CA ALA A 103 -3.67 3.26 -5.46
C ALA A 103 -2.44 2.56 -4.84
N PRO A 104 -2.42 1.21 -4.79
CA PRO A 104 -1.40 0.47 -4.02
C PRO A 104 0.04 0.71 -4.49
N PHE A 105 0.24 1.10 -5.75
CA PHE A 105 1.60 1.34 -6.29
C PHE A 105 2.18 2.70 -5.95
N SER A 106 1.38 3.65 -5.48
CA SER A 106 1.84 5.02 -5.19
C SER A 106 2.11 5.28 -3.71
N ARG A 107 1.98 4.27 -2.83
CA ARG A 107 2.13 4.46 -1.39
C ARG A 107 2.87 3.34 -0.68
N ASN A 108 3.29 3.62 0.54
CA ASN A 108 3.73 2.62 1.49
C ASN A 108 2.53 1.86 2.06
N LEU A 109 2.60 0.53 2.08
CA LEU A 109 1.58 -0.33 2.65
C LEU A 109 1.77 -0.57 4.16
N ILE A 110 2.93 -0.20 4.72
CA ILE A 110 3.13 -0.22 6.17
C ILE A 110 2.44 0.98 6.81
N HIS A 111 1.52 0.71 7.73
CA HIS A 111 0.89 1.70 8.58
C HIS A 111 1.81 2.13 9.72
N ASN A 112 1.81 3.44 10.03
CA ASN A 112 2.55 4.01 11.16
C ASN A 112 4.04 3.58 11.19
N SER A 113 4.72 3.76 10.06
CA SER A 113 6.10 3.32 9.84
C SER A 113 7.15 4.03 10.70
N CYS A 114 6.82 5.20 11.26
CA CYS A 114 7.72 6.02 12.08
C CYS A 114 7.29 6.15 13.55
N GLY A 115 6.13 5.62 13.95
CA GLY A 115 5.70 5.63 15.36
C GLY A 115 4.96 6.88 15.85
N GLU A 116 4.61 7.82 14.97
CA GLU A 116 3.80 9.02 15.31
C GLU A 116 2.48 8.68 16.04
N GLN A 117 1.92 7.50 15.76
CA GLN A 117 0.69 7.01 16.40
C GLN A 117 0.99 5.93 17.45
N GLY A 118 2.16 6.00 18.10
CA GLY A 118 2.66 4.98 19.02
C GLY A 118 2.81 3.65 18.30
N PHE A 119 2.21 2.60 18.83
CA PHE A 119 2.25 1.23 18.27
C PHE A 119 1.00 0.86 17.45
N ARG A 120 0.12 1.82 17.13
CA ARG A 120 -1.12 1.53 16.38
C ARG A 120 -0.82 0.85 15.05
N GLY A 121 -1.44 -0.31 14.83
CA GLY A 121 -1.28 -1.13 13.62
C GLY A 121 -0.10 -2.11 13.67
N TRP A 122 0.60 -2.21 14.80
CA TRP A 122 1.64 -3.21 15.02
C TRP A 122 1.19 -4.24 16.06
N GLU A 123 1.43 -5.51 15.78
CA GLU A 123 1.50 -6.57 16.79
C GLU A 123 2.86 -6.44 17.48
N VAL A 124 2.91 -6.33 18.81
CA VAL A 124 4.14 -5.98 19.53
C VAL A 124 4.37 -6.93 20.69
N GLU A 125 5.60 -7.42 20.81
CA GLU A 125 6.08 -8.14 21.98
C GLU A 125 7.17 -7.32 22.67
N HIS A 126 7.04 -7.16 23.98
CA HIS A 126 7.91 -6.35 24.80
C HIS A 126 8.85 -7.24 25.62
N GLY A 127 10.16 -7.03 25.47
CA GLY A 127 11.17 -7.54 26.38
C GLY A 127 11.77 -6.41 27.22
N GLY A 128 12.21 -6.68 28.44
CA GLY A 128 12.77 -5.66 29.34
C GLY A 128 11.78 -4.51 29.60
N ASN A 129 12.23 -3.27 29.42
CA ASN A 129 11.36 -2.08 29.52
C ASN A 129 10.45 -1.88 28.28
N GLY A 130 10.45 -2.84 27.35
CA GLY A 130 9.62 -2.83 26.16
C GLY A 130 10.10 -1.87 25.08
N TRP A 131 9.18 -1.59 24.15
CA TRP A 131 9.44 -0.66 23.07
C TRP A 131 9.06 0.75 23.52
N ALA A 132 9.84 1.75 23.11
CA ALA A 132 9.46 3.15 23.21
C ALA A 132 9.48 3.82 21.83
N VAL A 133 8.85 4.99 21.74
CA VAL A 133 8.94 5.87 20.57
C VAL A 133 9.74 7.10 20.96
N GLU A 134 10.75 7.43 20.16
CA GLU A 134 11.64 8.56 20.39
C GLU A 134 11.90 9.33 19.09
N LYS A 135 12.53 10.51 19.20
CA LYS A 135 13.01 11.25 18.03
C LYS A 135 14.20 10.52 17.40
N ASN A 136 14.30 10.58 16.07
CA ASN A 136 15.44 10.04 15.35
C ASN A 136 16.75 10.71 15.81
N LEU A 137 17.77 9.89 16.04
CA LEU A 137 19.12 10.39 16.35
C LEU A 137 19.81 11.00 15.13
N THR A 138 19.52 10.46 13.94
CA THR A 138 20.03 10.90 12.65
C THR A 138 18.85 11.09 11.70
N LEU A 139 18.88 12.15 10.89
CA LEU A 139 17.82 12.43 9.94
C LEU A 139 17.68 11.27 8.94
N VAL A 140 16.46 10.75 8.78
CA VAL A 140 16.16 9.67 7.83
C VAL A 140 15.54 10.28 6.58
N PRO A 141 16.23 10.24 5.42
CA PRO A 141 15.74 10.84 4.20
C PRO A 141 14.40 10.25 3.75
N GLY A 142 13.48 11.13 3.34
CA GLY A 142 12.17 10.75 2.83
C GLY A 142 11.20 10.16 3.86
N ALA A 143 11.57 10.09 5.13
CA ALA A 143 10.68 9.59 6.18
C ALA A 143 9.52 10.59 6.42
N PRO A 144 8.27 10.11 6.57
CA PRO A 144 7.11 10.96 6.81
C PRO A 144 7.15 11.66 8.18
N SER A 145 7.89 11.11 9.14
CA SER A 145 8.24 11.76 10.41
C SER A 145 9.67 11.39 10.82
N GLN A 146 10.25 12.20 11.71
CA GLN A 146 11.59 12.00 12.27
C GLN A 146 11.53 11.39 13.69
N THR A 147 10.69 10.37 13.84
CA THR A 147 10.58 9.53 15.04
C THR A 147 10.92 8.07 14.71
N CYS A 148 11.31 7.31 15.71
CA CYS A 148 11.67 5.90 15.61
C CYS A 148 11.15 5.10 16.80
N PHE A 149 11.08 3.79 16.60
CA PHE A 149 10.86 2.81 17.66
C PHE A 149 12.21 2.37 18.20
N VAL A 150 12.34 2.27 19.53
CA VAL A 150 13.57 1.82 20.19
C VAL A 150 13.29 0.61 21.08
N THR A 151 14.18 -0.38 21.02
CA THR A 151 14.11 -1.60 21.83
C THR A 151 14.86 -1.47 23.16
N SER A 152 14.55 -2.35 24.10
CA SER A 152 15.18 -2.42 25.42
C SER A 152 16.34 -3.45 25.43
N PHE A 153 16.64 -4.00 26.61
CA PHE A 153 17.74 -4.94 26.85
C PHE A 153 17.41 -6.41 26.59
N GLU A 154 16.12 -6.77 26.55
CA GLU A 154 15.68 -8.09 26.10
C GLU A 154 15.07 -7.99 24.69
N TRP A 155 14.85 -9.15 24.07
CA TRP A 155 14.26 -9.23 22.75
C TRP A 155 12.89 -8.58 22.71
N CYS A 156 12.81 -7.49 21.96
CA CYS A 156 11.56 -6.85 21.59
C CYS A 156 11.26 -7.20 20.13
N SER A 157 10.01 -7.52 19.82
CA SER A 157 9.57 -7.80 18.45
C SER A 157 8.36 -6.96 18.07
N LYS A 158 8.22 -6.62 16.79
CA LYS A 158 6.98 -6.06 16.26
C LYS A 158 6.72 -6.56 14.85
N ARG A 159 5.44 -6.79 14.53
CA ARG A 159 4.96 -7.37 13.29
C ARG A 159 3.81 -6.56 12.71
N GLN A 160 3.76 -6.47 11.37
CA GLN A 160 2.56 -6.04 10.65
C GLN A 160 2.31 -6.99 9.48
N LEU A 161 1.07 -7.46 9.37
CA LEU A 161 0.60 -8.29 8.28
C LEU A 161 -0.14 -7.43 7.25
N VAL A 162 0.39 -7.36 6.03
CA VAL A 162 -0.19 -6.57 4.93
C VAL A 162 -0.95 -7.52 4.00
N ASP A 163 -2.26 -7.30 3.87
CA ASP A 163 -3.09 -8.00 2.88
C ASP A 163 -3.07 -7.28 1.54
N LEU A 164 -2.34 -7.82 0.56
CA LEU A 164 -2.10 -7.18 -0.73
C LEU A 164 -3.39 -6.99 -1.53
N VAL A 165 -4.30 -7.95 -1.42
CA VAL A 165 -5.58 -7.93 -2.11
C VAL A 165 -6.47 -6.88 -1.49
N LYS A 166 -6.61 -6.85 -0.16
CA LYS A 166 -7.34 -5.77 0.54
C LYS A 166 -6.77 -4.38 0.26
N GLU A 167 -5.45 -4.27 0.12
CA GLU A 167 -4.77 -3.03 -0.25
C GLU A 167 -4.95 -2.65 -1.74
N GLY A 168 -5.52 -3.53 -2.56
CA GLY A 168 -6.02 -3.23 -3.91
C GLY A 168 -5.38 -4.01 -5.05
N VAL A 169 -4.37 -4.83 -4.79
CA VAL A 169 -3.67 -5.63 -5.82
C VAL A 169 -4.38 -6.99 -5.94
N TRP A 170 -5.16 -7.20 -6.99
CA TRP A 170 -5.95 -8.43 -7.14
C TRP A 170 -5.09 -9.66 -7.43
N GLN A 171 -5.64 -10.85 -7.17
CA GLN A 171 -4.87 -12.10 -7.15
C GLN A 171 -4.21 -12.39 -8.51
N GLU A 172 -4.96 -12.25 -9.59
CA GLU A 172 -4.50 -12.53 -10.95
C GLU A 172 -3.37 -11.57 -11.38
N LEU A 173 -3.34 -10.36 -10.82
CA LEU A 173 -2.23 -9.43 -11.02
C LEU A 173 -1.00 -9.85 -10.23
N LEU A 174 -1.15 -10.28 -8.98
CA LEU A 174 -0.04 -10.82 -8.18
C LEU A 174 0.58 -12.06 -8.85
N ASP A 175 -0.27 -12.93 -9.39
CA ASP A 175 0.11 -14.18 -10.04
C ASP A 175 0.65 -13.99 -11.48
N SER A 176 0.65 -12.76 -11.99
CA SER A 176 1.10 -12.44 -13.35
C SER A 176 2.62 -12.59 -13.56
N GLY A 177 3.39 -12.64 -12.47
CA GLY A 177 4.86 -12.63 -12.50
C GLY A 177 5.49 -11.29 -12.87
N GLN A 178 4.69 -10.24 -13.11
CA GLN A 178 5.16 -8.89 -13.43
C GLN A 178 5.07 -7.93 -12.25
N ILE A 179 4.81 -8.44 -11.04
CA ILE A 179 4.74 -7.65 -9.81
C ILE A 179 6.00 -7.86 -8.98
N GLU A 180 6.51 -6.76 -8.45
CA GLU A 180 7.61 -6.74 -7.50
C GLU A 180 7.12 -6.21 -6.15
N ILE A 181 7.58 -6.85 -5.07
CA ILE A 181 7.31 -6.39 -3.70
C ILE A 181 8.63 -5.90 -3.12
N CYS A 182 8.76 -4.60 -2.97
CA CYS A 182 9.94 -3.95 -2.46
C CYS A 182 9.76 -3.65 -0.97
N VAL A 183 10.68 -4.13 -0.15
CA VAL A 183 10.69 -3.90 1.28
C VAL A 183 11.94 -3.16 1.69
N ALA A 184 11.81 -2.26 2.65
CA ALA A 184 12.94 -1.58 3.24
C ALA A 184 12.68 -1.21 4.70
N ASP A 185 13.74 -1.16 5.48
CA ASP A 185 13.71 -0.72 6.87
C ASP A 185 14.96 0.09 7.18
N TRP A 186 14.79 1.16 7.98
CA TRP A 186 15.91 1.92 8.51
C TRP A 186 16.13 1.51 9.96
N TRP A 187 17.38 1.20 10.29
CA TRP A 187 17.77 0.80 11.63
C TRP A 187 19.07 1.47 12.07
N GLY A 188 19.31 1.52 13.37
CA GLY A 188 20.54 2.07 13.92
C GLY A 188 20.72 1.73 15.40
N ALA A 189 21.78 2.26 15.97
CA ALA A 189 22.12 2.13 17.37
C ALA A 189 22.47 3.49 17.96
N ARG A 190 22.47 3.57 19.29
CA ARG A 190 23.11 4.69 20.00
C ARG A 190 24.63 4.52 19.96
N GLU A 191 25.35 5.62 19.99
CA GLU A 191 26.82 5.62 20.02
C GLU A 191 27.38 4.96 21.30
N ASN A 192 26.68 5.14 22.42
CA ASN A 192 27.11 4.67 23.73
C ASN A 192 26.73 3.22 24.05
N CYS A 193 25.99 2.51 23.20
CA CYS A 193 25.62 1.11 23.42
C CYS A 193 25.47 0.34 22.10
N GLY A 194 26.06 -0.85 22.05
CA GLY A 194 25.83 -1.75 20.92
C GLY A 194 24.42 -2.34 20.93
N CYS A 195 23.95 -2.75 19.76
CA CYS A 195 22.64 -3.39 19.61
C CYS A 195 22.68 -4.53 18.61
N ILE A 196 21.69 -5.41 18.73
CA ILE A 196 21.38 -6.45 17.75
C ILE A 196 20.05 -6.09 17.09
N TYR A 197 20.04 -6.09 15.77
CA TYR A 197 18.86 -5.86 14.93
C TYR A 197 18.64 -7.07 14.02
N ARG A 198 17.37 -7.46 13.84
CA ARG A 198 16.97 -8.45 12.84
C ARG A 198 15.69 -8.03 12.15
N LEU A 199 15.63 -8.28 10.86
CA LEU A 199 14.44 -8.13 10.02
C LEU A 199 14.10 -9.49 9.40
N ARG A 200 12.82 -9.84 9.45
CA ARG A 200 12.26 -10.99 8.75
C ARG A 200 11.04 -10.53 7.95
N VAL A 201 11.05 -10.80 6.66
CA VAL A 201 9.90 -10.52 5.79
C VAL A 201 9.50 -11.80 5.08
N ARG A 202 8.22 -12.15 5.15
CA ARG A 202 7.66 -13.38 4.58
C ARG A 202 6.52 -13.04 3.63
N LEU A 203 6.55 -13.62 2.44
CA LEU A 203 5.40 -13.65 1.54
C LEU A 203 4.59 -14.90 1.85
N LEU A 204 3.31 -14.72 2.15
CA LEU A 204 2.43 -15.78 2.61
C LEU A 204 1.27 -16.02 1.63
N ASP A 205 0.78 -17.25 1.59
CA ASP A 205 -0.42 -17.63 0.84
C ASP A 205 -1.73 -17.24 1.56
N GLU A 206 -2.88 -17.61 0.99
CA GLU A 206 -4.20 -17.31 1.56
C GLU A 206 -4.45 -17.94 2.95
N TYR A 207 -3.74 -19.02 3.29
CA TYR A 207 -3.81 -19.72 4.57
C TYR A 207 -2.68 -19.28 5.52
N GLU A 208 -1.97 -18.20 5.20
CA GLU A 208 -0.82 -17.67 5.93
C GLU A 208 0.41 -18.61 5.97
N ASN A 209 0.52 -19.58 5.05
CA ASN A 209 1.73 -20.40 4.93
C ASN A 209 2.87 -19.62 4.29
N GLU A 210 4.10 -19.83 4.77
CA GLU A 210 5.30 -19.21 4.19
C GLU A 210 5.59 -19.78 2.80
N VAL A 211 5.56 -18.92 1.77
CA VAL A 211 5.95 -19.28 0.40
C VAL A 211 7.39 -18.85 0.12
N VAL A 212 7.73 -17.61 0.45
CA VAL A 212 9.09 -17.05 0.28
C VAL A 212 9.45 -16.20 1.48
N LYS A 213 10.73 -16.23 1.89
CA LYS A 213 11.23 -15.38 2.97
C LYS A 213 12.51 -14.62 2.61
N PHE A 214 12.64 -13.47 3.23
CA PHE A 214 13.86 -12.69 3.33
C PHE A 214 14.19 -12.49 4.81
N SER A 215 15.47 -12.57 5.17
CA SER A 215 15.94 -12.27 6.52
C SER A 215 17.23 -11.50 6.45
N ALA A 216 17.34 -10.47 7.29
CA ALA A 216 18.55 -9.70 7.46
C ALA A 216 18.91 -9.64 8.95
N SER A 217 20.13 -10.07 9.26
CA SER A 217 20.73 -9.95 10.58
C SER A 217 22.13 -9.37 10.40
N PRO A 218 22.25 -8.06 10.15
CA PRO A 218 23.55 -7.41 10.01
C PRO A 218 24.43 -7.61 11.24
N ASN A 219 25.74 -7.49 11.06
CA ASN A 219 26.67 -7.54 12.19
C ASN A 219 26.26 -6.53 13.27
N PRO A 220 26.30 -6.90 14.56
CA PRO A 220 25.96 -6.00 15.65
C PRO A 220 26.75 -4.69 15.56
N VAL A 221 26.09 -3.57 15.86
CA VAL A 221 26.78 -2.29 15.96
C VAL A 221 27.61 -2.31 17.24
N LEU A 222 28.91 -2.05 17.10
CA LEU A 222 29.82 -2.01 18.25
C LEU A 222 29.67 -0.67 18.98
N GLN A 223 29.90 -0.70 20.28
CA GLN A 223 29.93 0.51 21.11
C GLN A 223 31.01 1.48 20.60
N TRP A 224 30.74 2.78 20.66
CA TRP A 224 31.66 3.85 20.23
C TRP A 224 31.98 3.84 18.73
N THR A 225 31.10 3.25 17.92
CA THR A 225 31.12 3.42 16.46
C THR A 225 30.14 4.51 16.04
N GLU A 226 30.34 5.07 14.84
CA GLU A 226 29.58 6.22 14.32
C GLU A 226 28.06 6.07 14.48
N ARG A 227 27.38 7.21 14.72
CA ARG A 227 25.91 7.35 14.69
C ARG A 227 25.39 7.14 13.26
N SER A 228 25.37 5.89 12.83
CA SER A 228 24.92 5.53 11.50
C SER A 228 23.49 4.98 11.56
N CYS A 229 22.60 5.63 10.80
CA CYS A 229 21.33 5.03 10.42
C CYS A 229 21.56 4.31 9.09
N ARG A 230 21.27 3.01 9.05
CA ARG A 230 21.52 2.13 7.92
C ARG A 230 20.19 1.65 7.36
N GLN A 231 20.14 1.47 6.05
CA GLN A 231 18.98 0.90 5.40
C GLN A 231 19.25 -0.56 5.05
N VAL A 232 18.27 -1.43 5.32
CA VAL A 232 18.18 -2.75 4.72
C VAL A 232 17.04 -2.72 3.72
N SER A 233 17.25 -3.28 2.53
CA SER A 233 16.21 -3.38 1.50
C SER A 233 16.28 -4.70 0.76
N HIS A 234 15.13 -5.18 0.30
CA HIS A 234 15.01 -6.37 -0.54
C HIS A 234 13.88 -6.20 -1.54
N VAL A 235 13.99 -6.83 -2.70
CA VAL A 235 12.95 -6.87 -3.73
C VAL A 235 12.62 -8.32 -4.02
N PHE A 236 11.38 -8.71 -3.70
CA PHE A 236 10.87 -9.99 -4.12
C PHE A 236 10.38 -9.90 -5.56
N THR A 237 10.91 -10.77 -6.40
CA THR A 237 10.50 -10.98 -7.80
C THR A 237 10.33 -12.47 -8.04
N ASN A 238 9.53 -12.86 -9.02
CA ASN A 238 9.37 -14.27 -9.40
C ASN A 238 9.03 -15.19 -8.22
N PHE A 239 8.23 -14.71 -7.26
CA PHE A 239 7.91 -15.40 -6.01
C PHE A 239 6.82 -16.50 -6.16
N GLY A 240 6.50 -16.90 -7.39
CA GLY A 240 5.44 -17.86 -7.68
C GLY A 240 4.04 -17.23 -7.65
N LYS A 241 3.02 -18.09 -7.53
CA LYS A 241 1.60 -17.72 -7.49
C LYS A 241 1.03 -17.97 -6.10
N GLY A 242 -0.14 -17.40 -5.82
CA GLY A 242 -0.90 -17.64 -4.60
C GLY A 242 -0.48 -16.76 -3.43
N ILE A 243 0.41 -15.78 -3.63
CA ILE A 243 0.75 -14.81 -2.59
C ILE A 243 -0.47 -13.95 -2.28
N ARG A 244 -0.77 -13.82 -0.98
CA ARG A 244 -1.86 -12.99 -0.45
C ARG A 244 -1.35 -11.93 0.53
N TYR A 245 -0.40 -12.30 1.39
CA TYR A 245 0.06 -11.42 2.48
C TYR A 245 1.57 -11.17 2.45
N VAL A 246 1.97 -10.06 3.07
CA VAL A 246 3.35 -9.77 3.46
C VAL A 246 3.41 -9.65 4.98
N SER A 247 4.10 -10.57 5.65
CA SER A 247 4.44 -10.45 7.08
C SER A 247 5.76 -9.70 7.22
N PHE A 248 5.74 -8.53 7.85
CA PHE A 248 6.91 -7.69 8.09
C PHE A 248 7.23 -7.66 9.59
N GLU A 249 8.35 -8.27 9.98
CA GLU A 249 8.72 -8.48 11.38
C GLU A 249 10.10 -7.92 11.71
N GLN A 250 10.17 -7.15 12.78
CA GLN A 250 11.38 -6.53 13.27
C GLN A 250 11.67 -7.02 14.68
N TYR A 251 12.96 -7.20 14.97
CA TYR A 251 13.44 -7.65 16.26
C TYR A 251 14.64 -6.81 16.66
N GLY A 252 14.74 -6.52 17.95
CA GLY A 252 15.92 -5.85 18.48
C GLY A 252 16.10 -6.03 19.97
N ARG A 253 17.35 -5.85 20.40
CA ARG A 253 17.77 -5.72 21.80
C ARG A 253 19.12 -5.04 21.88
N ASP A 254 19.51 -4.59 23.07
CA ASP A 254 20.88 -4.15 23.32
C ASP A 254 21.88 -5.34 23.44
N THR A 255 23.17 -5.04 23.55
CA THR A 255 24.23 -6.04 23.82
C THR A 255 24.80 -5.97 25.23
N ARG A 256 24.37 -5.01 26.06
CA ARG A 256 24.98 -4.69 27.36
C ARG A 256 24.06 -4.98 28.55
N SER A 257 22.80 -5.33 28.27
CA SER A 257 21.74 -5.53 29.24
C SER A 257 21.51 -4.33 30.15
N TRP A 258 21.53 -3.12 29.58
CA TRP A 258 21.36 -1.88 30.31
C TRP A 258 19.87 -1.54 30.44
N VAL A 259 19.44 -1.30 31.68
CA VAL A 259 18.06 -0.90 31.96
C VAL A 259 17.69 0.37 31.19
N GLY A 260 16.59 0.32 30.45
CA GLY A 260 16.13 1.43 29.61
C GLY A 260 16.07 1.07 28.12
N HIS A 261 16.23 2.07 27.25
CA HIS A 261 16.04 1.96 25.80
C HIS A 261 17.37 2.21 25.06
N TYR A 262 18.27 1.23 25.16
CA TYR A 262 19.60 1.24 24.55
C TYR A 262 19.75 0.25 23.39
N GLY A 263 18.68 -0.43 23.01
CA GLY A 263 18.67 -1.40 21.92
C GLY A 263 18.63 -0.76 20.53
N ALA A 264 18.28 -1.57 19.54
CA ALA A 264 18.13 -1.14 18.16
C ALA A 264 17.00 -0.11 18.02
N LEU A 265 17.27 0.92 17.21
CA LEU A 265 16.33 1.92 16.73
C LEU A 265 15.85 1.50 15.34
N VAL A 266 14.56 1.53 15.08
CA VAL A 266 13.98 1.21 13.77
C VAL A 266 12.92 2.24 13.35
N THR A 267 12.90 2.62 12.08
CA THR A 267 11.94 3.60 11.55
C THR A 267 11.79 3.48 10.03
N HIS A 268 10.81 4.19 9.49
CA HIS A 268 10.58 4.35 8.07
C HIS A 268 10.50 3.00 7.32
N SER A 269 9.94 2.00 8.01
CA SER A 269 9.64 0.68 7.47
C SER A 269 8.69 0.79 6.29
N SER A 270 8.95 0.04 5.22
CA SER A 270 8.14 0.12 4.02
C SER A 270 7.95 -1.20 3.31
N VAL A 271 6.75 -1.37 2.77
CA VAL A 271 6.36 -2.37 1.78
C VAL A 271 5.71 -1.61 0.64
N ARG A 272 6.28 -1.70 -0.56
CA ARG A 272 5.78 -1.04 -1.76
C ARG A 272 5.64 -2.08 -2.87
N VAL A 273 4.53 -2.02 -3.60
CA VAL A 273 4.27 -2.90 -4.73
C VAL A 273 4.49 -2.12 -6.03
N ARG A 274 5.14 -2.74 -7.02
CA ARG A 274 5.47 -2.12 -8.29
C ARG A 274 5.22 -3.08 -9.44
N ILE A 275 5.03 -2.54 -10.64
CA ILE A 275 5.09 -3.34 -11.86
C ILE A 275 6.52 -3.35 -12.35
N ARG A 276 7.00 -4.54 -12.71
CA ARG A 276 8.22 -4.74 -13.46
C ARG A 276 7.97 -4.42 -14.94
N LEU A 277 8.63 -3.37 -15.42
CA LEU A 277 8.66 -3.05 -16.84
C LEU A 277 9.61 -4.02 -17.54
N SER A 278 9.13 -4.67 -18.61
CA SER A 278 9.93 -5.51 -19.50
C SER A 278 10.74 -4.68 -20.48
#